data_AF-A0A502F4M3-F1
#
_entry.id   AF-A0A502F4M3-F1
#
_cell.length_a   1.000
_cell.length_b   1.000
_cell.length_c   1.000
_cell.angle_alpha   90.00
_cell.angle_beta   90.00
_cell.angle_gamma   90.00
#
_symmetry.space_group_name_H-M   'P 1'
#
loop_
_entity.id
_entity.type
_entity.pdbx_description
1 polymer ?
#
loop_
_entity_poly.entity_id
_entity_poly.type
_entity_poly.pdbx_seq_one_letter_code
_entity_poly.pdbx_strand_id
1 'polypeptide(L)'
;MKRYIFMKIRIANKDDFADQWGRKKIGAIYFEQSVTGAICTQPFYFTEETDLGKFKELYTHNQIYVPLGLFDEIEVVEEKQELTQ
;
A
#
# COMPACT_ATOMS: atom_id res chain seq x y z
N MET A 1 12.70 -22.95 -14.96
CA MET A 1 12.99 -21.51 -15.03
C MET A 1 12.41 -20.84 -13.80
N LYS A 2 13.23 -20.10 -13.04
CA LYS A 2 12.71 -19.27 -11.94
C LYS A 2 12.28 -17.92 -12.51
N ARG A 3 11.08 -17.48 -12.18
CA ARG A 3 10.59 -16.13 -12.51
C ARG A 3 10.68 -15.30 -11.24
N TYR A 4 11.19 -14.08 -11.36
CA TYR A 4 11.32 -13.13 -10.26
C TYR A 4 10.44 -11.92 -10.56
N ILE A 5 9.75 -11.43 -9.53
CA ILE A 5 8.91 -10.24 -9.61
C ILE A 5 9.50 -9.23 -8.63
N PHE A 6 9.70 -8.00 -9.10
CA PHE A 6 10.17 -6.89 -8.29
C PHE A 6 9.01 -5.93 -8.04
N MET A 7 8.82 -5.53 -6.79
CA MET A 7 7.77 -4.61 -6.37
C MET A 7 8.43 -3.40 -5.70
N LYS A 8 8.00 -2.20 -6.08
CA LYS A 8 8.36 -0.98 -5.35
C LYS A 8 7.39 -0.80 -4.19
N ILE A 9 7.92 -0.49 -3.02
CA ILE A 9 7.14 -0.22 -1.81
C ILE A 9 7.52 1.16 -1.25
N ARG A 10 6.59 1.79 -0.54
CA ARG A 10 6.79 3.06 0.18
C ARG A 10 6.24 2.95 1.59
N ILE A 11 6.69 3.85 2.47
CA ILE A 11 6.07 4.01 3.80
C ILE A 11 4.59 4.33 3.59
N ALA A 12 3.75 3.67 4.36
CA ALA A 12 2.31 3.85 4.29
C ALA A 12 1.88 5.19 4.89
N ASN A 13 0.78 5.71 4.38
CA ASN A 13 0.10 6.89 4.87
C ASN A 13 -1.35 6.54 5.27
N LYS A 14 -2.09 7.54 5.76
CA LYS A 14 -3.45 7.34 6.26
C LYS A 14 -4.39 6.84 5.16
N ASP A 15 -4.21 7.36 3.96
CA ASP A 15 -5.10 7.12 2.82
C ASP A 15 -4.94 5.69 2.27
N ASP A 16 -3.87 4.98 2.63
CA ASP A 16 -3.72 3.56 2.30
C ASP A 16 -4.69 2.66 3.08
N PHE A 17 -5.10 3.07 4.28
CA PHE A 17 -5.90 2.25 5.20
C PHE A 17 -7.24 2.88 5.57
N ALA A 18 -7.49 4.13 5.17
CA ALA A 18 -8.75 4.82 5.40
C ALA A 18 -9.22 5.53 4.13
N ASP A 19 -10.53 5.58 3.92
CA ASP A 19 -11.13 6.45 2.92
C ASP A 19 -11.27 7.89 3.41
N GLN A 20 -11.78 8.78 2.53
CA GLN A 20 -12.00 10.18 2.85
C GLN A 20 -12.98 10.42 4.01
N TRP A 21 -13.82 9.43 4.35
CA TRP A 21 -14.75 9.48 5.47
C TRP A 21 -14.17 8.81 6.74
N GLY A 22 -12.92 8.36 6.70
CA GLY A 22 -12.23 7.69 7.80
C GLY A 22 -12.62 6.23 7.99
N ARG A 23 -13.33 5.61 7.03
CA ARG A 23 -13.69 4.19 7.10
C ARG A 23 -12.49 3.36 6.68
N LYS A 24 -12.31 2.20 7.32
CA LYS A 24 -11.22 1.28 7.03
C LYS A 24 -11.28 0.78 5.58
N LYS A 25 -10.15 0.84 4.88
CA LYS A 25 -9.95 0.18 3.57
C LYS A 25 -9.52 -1.27 3.79
N ILE A 26 -10.49 -2.13 4.06
CA ILE A 26 -10.26 -3.58 4.22
C ILE A 26 -9.75 -4.18 2.91
N GLY A 27 -8.75 -5.06 3.01
CA GLY A 27 -8.07 -5.69 1.89
C GLY A 27 -6.78 -4.98 1.44
N ALA A 28 -6.42 -3.84 2.04
CA ALA A 28 -5.16 -3.16 1.72
C ALA A 28 -3.95 -4.05 2.01
N ILE A 29 -3.08 -4.24 1.02
CA ILE A 29 -1.85 -5.01 1.16
C ILE A 29 -0.80 -4.15 1.84
N TYR A 30 -0.12 -4.70 2.85
CA TYR A 30 1.01 -4.05 3.49
C TYR A 30 2.10 -5.05 3.88
N PHE A 31 3.30 -4.53 4.12
CA PHE A 31 4.47 -5.26 4.58
C PHE A 31 4.99 -4.61 5.86
N GLU A 32 5.38 -5.43 6.81
CA GLU A 32 5.94 -4.98 8.09
C GLU A 32 7.47 -4.97 8.02
N GLN A 33 8.10 -3.96 8.64
CA GLN A 33 9.54 -3.93 8.88
C GLN A 33 9.85 -4.49 10.26
N SER A 34 10.83 -5.39 10.35
CA SER A 34 11.32 -5.90 11.63
C SER A 34 12.08 -4.82 12.41
N VAL A 35 12.32 -5.10 13.70
CA VAL A 35 13.18 -4.27 14.56
C VAL A 35 14.62 -4.17 14.06
N THR A 36 15.07 -5.10 13.21
CA THR A 36 16.41 -5.07 12.60
C THR A 36 16.44 -4.26 11.30
N GLY A 37 15.31 -3.67 10.89
CA GLY A 37 15.18 -2.87 9.67
C GLY A 37 14.90 -3.71 8.42
N ALA A 38 14.82 -5.04 8.52
CA ALA A 38 14.51 -5.90 7.39
C ALA A 38 13.02 -5.88 7.06
N ILE A 39 12.67 -5.70 5.79
CA ILE A 39 11.27 -5.82 5.33
C ILE A 39 10.89 -7.31 5.33
N CYS A 40 9.79 -7.63 6.01
CA CYS A 40 9.15 -8.92 5.88
C CYS A 40 8.59 -9.05 4.47
N THR A 41 9.06 -10.02 3.69
CA THR A 41 8.63 -10.22 2.30
C THR A 41 7.28 -10.93 2.19
N GLN A 42 6.72 -11.41 3.31
CA GLN A 42 5.37 -11.93 3.37
C GLN A 42 4.38 -10.75 3.44
N PRO A 43 3.43 -10.64 2.48
CA PRO A 43 2.40 -9.62 2.54
C PRO A 43 1.39 -9.94 3.64
N PHE A 44 0.90 -8.89 4.28
CA PHE A 44 -0.26 -8.91 5.15
C PHE A 44 -1.41 -8.17 4.46
N TYR A 45 -2.63 -8.47 4.89
CA TYR A 45 -3.84 -7.77 4.45
C TYR A 45 -4.46 -7.07 5.64
N PHE A 46 -4.84 -5.80 5.47
CA PHE A 46 -5.59 -5.08 6.48
C PHE A 46 -7.02 -5.61 6.51
N THR A 47 -7.41 -6.24 7.62
CA THR A 47 -8.70 -6.91 7.82
C THR A 47 -9.38 -6.45 9.10
N GLU A 48 -10.63 -6.84 9.30
CA GLU A 48 -11.34 -6.56 10.56
C GLU A 48 -10.71 -7.26 11.77
N GLU A 49 -9.97 -8.35 11.53
CA GLU A 49 -9.25 -9.13 12.55
C GLU A 49 -7.82 -8.62 12.79
N THR A 50 -7.40 -7.58 12.09
CA THR A 50 -6.06 -7.00 12.28
C THR A 50 -5.92 -6.50 13.72
N ASP A 51 -4.85 -6.93 14.39
CA ASP A 51 -4.46 -6.41 15.70
C ASP A 51 -4.12 -4.92 15.57
N LEU A 52 -5.08 -4.07 15.91
CA LEU A 52 -4.94 -2.63 15.80
C LEU A 52 -3.92 -2.04 16.78
N GLY A 53 -3.59 -2.74 17.87
CA GLY A 53 -2.55 -2.32 18.82
C GLY A 53 -1.18 -2.40 18.16
N LYS A 54 -0.82 -3.60 17.71
CA LYS A 54 0.43 -3.84 16.97
C LYS A 54 0.49 -3.00 15.70
N PHE A 55 -0.61 -2.93 14.94
CA PHE A 55 -0.65 -2.17 13.70
C PHE A 55 -0.35 -0.69 13.92
N LYS A 56 -0.97 -0.06 14.93
CA LYS A 56 -0.72 1.35 15.24
C LYS A 56 0.72 1.59 15.72
N GLU A 57 1.27 0.67 16.50
CA GLU A 57 2.66 0.74 16.94
C GLU A 57 3.60 0.77 15.73
N LEU A 58 3.49 -0.20 14.82
CA LEU A 58 4.31 -0.27 13.61
C LEU A 58 4.09 0.96 12.71
N TYR A 59 2.85 1.38 12.54
CA TYR A 59 2.50 2.55 11.71
C TYR A 59 3.15 3.83 12.25
N THR A 60 3.09 4.04 13.57
CA THR A 60 3.66 5.24 14.23
C THR A 60 5.19 5.30 14.10
N HIS A 61 5.85 4.15 13.97
CA HIS A 61 7.29 4.05 13.78
C HIS A 61 7.71 3.97 12.29
N ASN A 62 6.80 4.23 11.34
CA ASN A 62 7.06 4.13 9.90
C ASN A 62 7.53 2.73 9.45
N GLN A 63 7.06 1.68 10.12
CA GLN A 63 7.42 0.28 9.85
C GLN A 63 6.39 -0.45 9.00
N ILE A 64 5.42 0.27 8.43
CA ILE A 64 4.44 -0.29 7.51
C ILE A 64 4.70 0.26 6.11
N TYR A 65 4.82 -0.65 5.16
CA TYR A 65 5.08 -0.34 3.76
C TYR A 65 3.96 -0.87 2.87
N VAL A 66 3.57 -0.11 1.87
CA VAL A 66 2.56 -0.50 0.88
C VAL A 66 3.17 -0.50 -0.52
N PRO A 67 2.65 -1.31 -1.46
CA PRO A 67 3.08 -1.25 -2.84
C PRO A 67 2.80 0.12 -3.48
N LEU A 68 3.75 0.61 -4.28
CA LEU A 68 3.58 1.81 -5.08
C LEU A 68 2.92 1.42 -6.43
N GLY A 69 1.88 2.13 -6.87
CA GLY A 69 1.26 1.92 -8.18
C GLY A 69 0.21 0.80 -8.29
N LEU A 70 -0.11 0.07 -7.21
CA LEU A 70 -1.17 -0.96 -7.24
C LEU A 70 -2.57 -0.39 -6.97
N PHE A 71 -2.66 0.73 -6.24
CA PHE A 71 -3.91 1.42 -5.89
C PHE A 71 -3.81 2.94 -6.07
N ASP A 72 -2.79 3.45 -6.75
CA ASP A 72 -2.73 4.87 -7.08
C ASP A 72 -3.93 5.17 -8.00
N GLU A 73 -4.63 6.28 -7.74
CA GLU A 73 -5.75 6.73 -8.58
C GLU A 73 -5.29 6.75 -10.04
N ILE A 74 -5.91 5.93 -10.89
CA ILE A 74 -5.63 5.95 -12.31
C ILE A 74 -6.22 7.26 -12.83
N GLU A 75 -5.38 8.25 -13.08
CA GLU A 75 -5.76 9.45 -13.81
C GLU A 75 -6.13 9.01 -15.23
N VAL A 76 -7.44 8.93 -15.52
CA VAL A 76 -7.94 8.68 -16.87
C VAL A 76 -7.72 9.96 -17.67
N VAL A 77 -6.57 10.06 -18.32
CA VAL A 77 -6.32 11.12 -19.29
C VAL A 77 -7.15 10.79 -20.53
N GLU A 78 -8.23 11.53 -20.77
CA GLU A 78 -8.92 11.49 -22.07
C GLU A 78 -7.89 11.81 -23.15
N GLU A 79 -7.66 10.87 -24.07
CA GLU A 79 -6.82 11.06 -25.23
C GLU A 79 -7.31 12.31 -25.97
N LYS A 80 -6.50 13.37 -25.98
CA LYS A 80 -6.75 14.52 -26.84
C LYS A 80 -6.75 13.99 -28.27
N GLN A 81 -7.91 14.00 -28.92
CA GLN A 81 -7.97 13.87 -30.37
C GLN A 81 -7.13 14.99 -30.97
N GLU A 82 -5.94 14.65 -31.46
CA GLU A 82 -5.27 15.49 -32.44
C GLU A 82 -6.11 15.43 -33.71
N LEU A 83 -7.01 16.40 -33.87
CA LEU A 83 -7.57 16.75 -35.16
C LEU A 83 -6.42 17.31 -36.00
N THR A 84 -5.69 16.42 -36.67
CA THR A 84 -4.77 16.81 -37.73
C THR A 84 -5.57 16.95 -39.03
N GLN A 85 -5.80 18.23 -39.37
CA GLN A 85 -6.09 18.86 -40.68
C GLN A 85 -7.30 18.40 -41.48
#